data_AF-A0A370GWX9-F1
#
_entry.id   AF-A0A370GWX9-F1
#
_cell.length_a   1.000
_cell.length_b   1.000
_cell.length_c   1.000
_cell.angle_alpha   90.00
_cell.angle_beta   90.00
_cell.angle_gamma   90.00
#
_symmetry.space_group_name_H-M   'P 1'
#
loop_
_entity.id
_entity.type
_entity.pdbx_description
1 polymer ?
#
loop_
_entity_poly.entity_id
_entity_poly.type
_entity_poly.pdbx_seq_one_letter_code
_entity_poly.pdbx_strand_id
1 'polypeptide(L)'
;MRGTVVSAVFLGVIGGCLAAAGPANAVSDPETCAAVKTAVNDFSAKHDAAHGSDPAALAGSPALWSELGGNLDSVAAKADEGKVKTALGGAVAQVNRAAAAPDADRQALLDGPEFRNSMAAVDTACGF
;
A
#
# COMPACT_ATOMS: atom_id res chain seq x y z
N MET A 1 30.69 -38.90 21.90
CA MET A 1 29.83 -38.07 22.78
C MET A 1 29.40 -36.87 21.93
N ARG A 2 28.08 -36.72 21.65
CA ARG A 2 27.21 -35.64 22.17
C ARG A 2 27.76 -34.24 21.83
N GLY A 3 27.10 -33.32 21.15
CA GLY A 3 25.68 -33.13 20.78
C GLY A 3 25.56 -31.93 19.82
N THR A 4 24.58 -31.92 18.94
CA THR A 4 23.31 -31.14 19.04
C THR A 4 23.39 -29.71 18.49
N VAL A 5 22.61 -29.51 17.43
CA VAL A 5 22.11 -28.31 16.74
C VAL A 5 21.72 -27.15 17.67
N VAL A 6 21.95 -25.89 17.26
CA VAL A 6 20.97 -24.79 17.37
C VAL A 6 21.14 -23.78 16.22
N SER A 7 20.12 -23.66 15.38
CA SER A 7 19.88 -22.53 14.46
C SER A 7 19.79 -21.22 15.25
N ALA A 8 20.60 -20.23 14.89
CA ALA A 8 20.40 -18.86 15.32
C ALA A 8 19.53 -18.12 14.28
N VAL A 9 18.25 -18.02 14.62
CA VAL A 9 17.26 -17.15 14.00
C VAL A 9 17.75 -15.70 14.06
N PHE A 10 17.78 -15.01 12.91
CA PHE A 10 17.99 -13.56 12.85
C PHE A 10 16.78 -12.85 13.43
N LEU A 11 16.88 -12.42 14.69
CA LEU A 11 15.94 -11.52 15.34
C LEU A 11 16.74 -10.40 16.02
N GLY A 12 16.57 -9.17 15.50
CA GLY A 12 16.53 -7.96 16.30
C GLY A 12 17.84 -7.21 16.59
N VAL A 13 17.81 -5.92 16.19
CA VAL A 13 18.09 -4.74 17.03
C VAL A 13 19.55 -4.24 17.19
N ILE A 14 19.75 -3.04 16.60
CA ILE A 14 20.57 -1.87 17.02
C ILE A 14 22.11 -1.98 17.03
N GLY A 15 22.76 -1.10 16.25
CA GLY A 15 24.09 -0.61 16.61
C GLY A 15 24.99 -0.10 15.49
N GLY A 16 24.79 1.15 15.06
CA GLY A 16 25.88 2.09 14.74
C GLY A 16 26.71 1.91 13.45
N CYS A 17 26.47 2.78 12.47
CA CYS A 17 27.55 3.59 11.90
C CYS A 17 27.00 4.88 11.30
N LEU A 18 27.62 6.01 11.65
CA LEU A 18 27.24 7.37 11.29
C LEU A 18 27.71 7.71 9.86
N ALA A 19 26.78 7.85 8.93
CA ALA A 19 26.94 8.63 7.70
C ALA A 19 25.54 9.12 7.26
N ALA A 20 25.36 10.45 7.16
CA ALA A 20 24.21 11.19 6.64
C ALA A 20 22.86 10.44 6.51
N ALA A 21 21.96 10.69 7.47
CA ALA A 21 20.68 10.00 7.68
C ALA A 21 19.64 10.23 6.56
N GLY A 22 19.55 9.29 5.61
CA GLY A 22 18.27 8.79 5.12
C GLY A 22 17.77 7.65 6.03
N PRO A 23 16.48 7.26 6.03
CA PRO A 23 16.00 6.20 6.92
C PRO A 23 16.73 4.90 6.55
N ALA A 24 17.49 4.32 7.48
CA ALA A 24 18.26 3.09 7.27
C ALA A 24 17.40 1.82 7.00
N ASN A 25 16.11 1.98 6.72
CA ASN A 25 15.14 0.93 6.40
C ASN A 25 14.19 1.35 5.27
N ALA A 26 14.52 2.41 4.53
CA ALA A 26 13.70 2.81 3.42
C ALA A 26 13.80 1.75 2.31
N VAL A 27 12.64 1.35 1.80
CA VAL A 27 12.43 0.28 0.85
C VAL A 27 12.55 0.88 -0.55
N SER A 28 13.27 0.18 -1.43
CA SER A 28 13.52 0.67 -2.78
C SER A 28 12.21 0.85 -3.57
N ASP A 29 12.23 1.73 -4.57
CA ASP A 29 11.07 1.95 -5.47
C ASP A 29 10.51 0.62 -6.05
N PRO A 30 11.32 -0.32 -6.57
CA PRO A 30 10.80 -1.59 -7.10
C PRO A 30 10.11 -2.46 -6.04
N GLU A 31 10.69 -2.55 -4.83
CA GLU A 31 10.11 -3.31 -3.72
C GLU A 31 8.81 -2.65 -3.22
N THR A 32 8.79 -1.32 -3.14
CA THR A 32 7.61 -0.53 -2.80
C THR A 32 6.49 -0.79 -3.82
N CYS A 33 6.80 -0.73 -5.11
CA CYS A 33 5.83 -1.00 -6.17
C CYS A 33 5.33 -2.46 -6.16
N ALA A 34 6.20 -3.43 -5.85
CA ALA A 34 5.77 -4.82 -5.66
C ALA A 34 4.79 -4.98 -4.48
N ALA A 35 5.03 -4.25 -3.38
CA ALA A 35 4.13 -4.22 -2.23
C ALA A 35 2.79 -3.56 -2.55
N VAL A 36 2.78 -2.44 -3.29
CA VAL A 36 1.55 -1.80 -3.80
C VAL A 36 0.74 -2.77 -4.65
N LYS A 37 1.37 -3.43 -5.63
CA LYS A 37 0.71 -4.42 -6.49
C LYS A 37 0.12 -5.57 -5.68
N THR A 38 0.83 -6.04 -4.66
CA THR A 38 0.34 -7.08 -3.76
C THR A 38 -0.89 -6.62 -2.99
N ALA A 39 -0.87 -5.40 -2.44
CA ALA A 39 -2.01 -4.85 -1.70
C ALA A 39 -3.25 -4.65 -2.59
N VAL A 40 -3.06 -4.19 -3.84
CA VAL A 40 -4.16 -4.03 -4.81
C VAL A 40 -4.72 -5.39 -5.25
N ASN A 41 -3.86 -6.38 -5.49
CA ASN A 41 -4.31 -7.74 -5.82
C ASN A 41 -5.09 -8.39 -4.66
N ASP A 42 -4.64 -8.22 -3.43
CA ASP A 42 -5.36 -8.71 -2.23
C ASP A 42 -6.71 -8.02 -2.08
N PHE A 43 -6.78 -6.70 -2.28
CA PHE A 43 -8.03 -5.96 -2.32
C PHE A 43 -8.99 -6.51 -3.39
N SER A 44 -8.51 -6.71 -4.62
CA SER A 44 -9.32 -7.28 -5.71
C SER A 44 -9.82 -8.68 -5.36
N ALA A 45 -8.94 -9.55 -4.84
CA ALA A 45 -9.32 -10.91 -4.48
C ALA A 45 -10.36 -10.96 -3.36
N LYS A 46 -10.25 -10.08 -2.36
CA LYS A 46 -11.24 -9.96 -1.28
C LYS A 46 -12.57 -9.40 -1.77
N HIS A 47 -12.52 -8.42 -2.66
CA HIS A 47 -13.72 -7.87 -3.30
C HIS A 47 -14.42 -8.96 -4.14
N ASP A 48 -13.69 -9.66 -5.00
CA ASP A 48 -14.20 -10.78 -5.81
C ASP A 48 -14.79 -11.89 -4.93
N ALA A 49 -14.16 -12.20 -3.80
CA ALA A 49 -14.67 -13.21 -2.86
C ALA A 49 -15.96 -12.78 -2.16
N ALA A 50 -16.14 -11.47 -1.90
CA ALA A 50 -17.30 -10.93 -1.22
C ALA A 50 -18.47 -10.60 -2.15
N HIS A 51 -18.17 -10.19 -3.39
CA HIS A 51 -19.15 -9.57 -4.30
C HIS A 51 -19.12 -10.16 -5.72
N GLY A 52 -18.22 -11.11 -6.00
CA GLY A 52 -17.91 -11.51 -7.37
C GLY A 52 -17.22 -10.37 -8.13
N SER A 53 -17.08 -10.53 -9.45
CA SER A 53 -16.44 -9.52 -10.31
C SER A 53 -17.33 -8.33 -10.64
N ASP A 54 -18.21 -7.91 -9.71
CA ASP A 54 -19.10 -6.78 -9.87
C ASP A 54 -18.41 -5.47 -9.43
N PRO A 55 -17.95 -4.63 -10.37
CA PRO A 55 -17.29 -3.37 -10.03
C PRO A 55 -18.23 -2.37 -9.34
N ALA A 56 -19.55 -2.49 -9.51
CA ALA A 56 -20.50 -1.59 -8.84
C ALA A 56 -20.54 -1.83 -7.32
N ALA A 57 -20.14 -3.02 -6.87
CA ALA A 57 -20.08 -3.35 -5.45
C ALA A 57 -18.87 -2.71 -4.73
N LEU A 58 -17.87 -2.19 -5.46
CA LEU A 58 -16.68 -1.57 -4.86
C LEU A 58 -17.03 -0.42 -3.92
N ALA A 59 -18.01 0.42 -4.29
CA ALA A 59 -18.45 1.51 -3.43
C ALA A 59 -19.14 1.03 -2.14
N GLY A 60 -19.64 -0.20 -2.11
CA GLY A 60 -20.30 -0.81 -0.94
C GLY A 60 -19.34 -1.49 0.04
N SER A 61 -18.03 -1.39 -0.15
CA SER A 61 -17.03 -2.11 0.67
C SER A 61 -16.11 -1.17 1.47
N PRO A 62 -16.62 -0.32 2.40
CA PRO A 62 -15.81 0.62 3.19
C PRO A 62 -14.63 -0.04 3.91
N ALA A 63 -14.85 -1.23 4.45
CA ALA A 63 -13.83 -1.97 5.19
C ALA A 63 -12.65 -2.35 4.28
N LEU A 64 -12.92 -2.78 3.04
CA LEU A 64 -11.86 -3.12 2.07
C LEU A 64 -11.08 -1.87 1.66
N TRP A 65 -11.75 -0.73 1.45
CA TRP A 65 -11.07 0.53 1.17
C TRP A 65 -10.23 1.02 2.34
N SER A 66 -10.72 0.88 3.57
CA SER A 66 -9.97 1.24 4.77
C SER A 66 -8.74 0.35 4.95
N GLU A 67 -8.87 -0.95 4.69
CA GLU A 67 -7.75 -1.89 4.74
C GLU A 67 -6.70 -1.58 3.67
N LEU A 68 -7.12 -1.35 2.42
CA LEU A 68 -6.24 -0.94 1.34
C LEU A 68 -5.51 0.36 1.69
N GLY A 69 -6.22 1.36 2.21
CA GLY A 69 -5.65 2.62 2.66
C GLY A 69 -4.56 2.44 3.72
N GLY A 70 -4.83 1.62 4.75
CA GLY A 70 -3.85 1.31 5.80
C GLY A 70 -2.62 0.55 5.28
N ASN A 71 -2.82 -0.38 4.34
CA ASN A 71 -1.73 -1.11 3.69
C ASN A 71 -0.84 -0.17 2.86
N LEU A 72 -1.45 0.67 2.02
CA LEU A 72 -0.73 1.63 1.20
C LEU A 72 -0.02 2.70 2.04
N ASP A 73 -0.63 3.16 3.14
CA ASP A 73 -0.01 4.09 4.09
C ASP A 73 1.23 3.47 4.75
N SER A 74 1.12 2.21 5.18
CA SER A 74 2.23 1.44 5.76
C SER A 74 3.38 1.23 4.75
N VAL A 75 3.05 1.05 3.47
CA VAL A 75 4.05 0.95 2.39
C VAL A 75 4.69 2.32 2.14
N ALA A 76 3.91 3.40 2.08
CA ALA A 76 4.41 4.76 1.88
C ALA A 76 5.34 5.21 3.00
N ALA A 77 5.03 4.87 4.24
CA ALA A 77 5.85 5.17 5.40
C ALA A 77 7.25 4.54 5.32
N LYS A 78 7.38 3.41 4.63
CA LYS A 78 8.64 2.67 4.43
C LYS A 78 9.32 2.98 3.10
N ALA A 79 8.63 3.60 2.14
CA ALA A 79 9.20 3.91 0.84
C ALA A 79 10.35 4.92 0.93
N ASP A 80 11.34 4.76 0.04
CA ASP A 80 12.36 5.76 -0.23
C ASP A 80 11.74 7.11 -0.61
N GLU A 81 12.42 8.19 -0.24
CA GLU A 81 12.00 9.54 -0.64
C GLU A 81 12.10 9.68 -2.16
N GLY A 82 11.00 10.10 -2.80
CA GLY A 82 10.98 10.24 -4.26
C GLY A 82 9.59 10.23 -4.87
N LYS A 83 9.57 10.02 -6.19
CA LYS A 83 8.34 10.03 -7.00
C LYS A 83 7.33 8.96 -6.57
N VAL A 84 7.79 7.76 -6.21
CA VAL A 84 6.92 6.64 -5.81
C VAL A 84 6.22 6.96 -4.50
N LYS A 85 6.97 7.37 -3.47
CA LYS A 85 6.40 7.77 -2.18
C LYS A 85 5.43 8.95 -2.31
N THR A 86 5.77 9.93 -3.14
CA THR A 86 4.91 11.09 -3.39
C THR A 86 3.59 10.70 -4.06
N ALA A 87 3.67 9.88 -5.13
CA ALA A 87 2.48 9.36 -5.82
C ALA A 87 1.62 8.50 -4.88
N LEU A 88 2.27 7.63 -4.10
CA LEU A 88 1.60 6.76 -3.14
C LEU A 88 0.91 7.56 -2.02
N GLY A 89 1.54 8.61 -1.50
CA GLY A 89 0.90 9.51 -0.53
C GLY A 89 -0.37 10.17 -1.09
N GLY A 90 -0.36 10.56 -2.36
CA GLY A 90 -1.56 11.05 -3.06
C GLY A 90 -2.65 9.98 -3.17
N ALA A 91 -2.29 8.76 -3.57
CA ALA A 91 -3.23 7.64 -3.65
C ALA A 91 -3.82 7.26 -2.28
N VAL A 92 -3.00 7.19 -1.23
CA VAL A 92 -3.44 6.93 0.16
C VAL A 92 -4.47 7.96 0.59
N ALA A 93 -4.24 9.24 0.31
CA ALA A 93 -5.20 10.29 0.66
C ALA A 93 -6.56 10.10 -0.03
N GLN A 94 -6.57 9.72 -1.31
CA GLN A 94 -7.83 9.47 -2.04
C GLN A 94 -8.51 8.17 -1.60
N VAL A 95 -7.74 7.11 -1.34
CA VAL A 95 -8.26 5.84 -0.82
C VAL A 95 -8.87 6.02 0.57
N ASN A 96 -8.20 6.72 1.48
CA ASN A 96 -8.72 7.02 2.81
C ASN A 96 -9.95 7.92 2.76
N ARG A 97 -9.98 8.88 1.82
CA ARG A 97 -11.18 9.68 1.56
C ARG A 97 -12.33 8.81 1.08
N ALA A 98 -12.09 7.89 0.14
CA ALA A 98 -13.10 6.94 -0.32
C ALA A 98 -13.56 6.01 0.81
N ALA A 99 -12.67 5.56 1.68
CA ALA A 99 -12.99 4.72 2.84
C ALA A 99 -13.90 5.45 3.85
N ALA A 100 -13.62 6.73 4.12
CA ALA A 100 -14.37 7.55 5.07
C ALA A 100 -15.67 8.14 4.50
N ALA A 101 -15.85 8.11 3.18
CA ALA A 101 -17.03 8.66 2.54
C ALA A 101 -18.30 7.85 2.86
N PRO A 102 -19.47 8.50 2.94
CA PRO A 102 -20.75 7.80 2.92
C PRO A 102 -20.92 6.99 1.63
N ASP A 103 -21.63 5.86 1.70
CA ASP A 103 -21.83 4.97 0.54
C ASP A 103 -22.44 5.70 -0.67
N ALA A 104 -23.36 6.64 -0.42
CA ALA A 104 -24.00 7.45 -1.45
C ALA A 104 -23.03 8.33 -2.25
N ASP A 105 -21.91 8.74 -1.64
CA ASP A 105 -20.92 9.65 -2.24
C ASP A 105 -19.66 8.91 -2.70
N ARG A 106 -19.41 7.71 -2.16
CA ARG A 106 -18.19 6.93 -2.41
C ARG A 106 -17.99 6.62 -3.90
N GLN A 107 -19.04 6.19 -4.59
CA GLN A 107 -18.96 5.89 -6.01
C GLN A 107 -18.53 7.13 -6.82
N ALA A 108 -19.10 8.30 -6.53
CA ALA A 108 -18.75 9.54 -7.20
C ALA A 108 -17.29 9.95 -6.94
N LEU A 109 -16.75 9.65 -5.76
CA LEU A 109 -15.33 9.88 -5.44
C LEU A 109 -14.41 8.94 -6.22
N LEU A 110 -14.75 7.65 -6.30
CA LEU A 110 -14.00 6.65 -7.06
C LEU A 110 -14.00 6.97 -8.57
N ASP A 111 -15.14 7.45 -9.08
CA ASP A 111 -15.30 7.94 -10.45
C ASP A 111 -14.79 9.38 -10.64
N GLY A 112 -14.23 9.97 -9.60
CA GLY A 112 -13.67 11.32 -9.65
C GLY A 112 -12.36 11.37 -10.43
N PRO A 113 -12.05 12.48 -11.11
CA PRO A 113 -10.76 12.66 -11.76
C PRO A 113 -9.61 12.63 -10.75
N GLU A 114 -9.82 13.14 -9.53
CA GLU A 114 -8.80 13.16 -8.46
C GLU A 114 -8.34 11.76 -8.06
N PHE A 115 -9.28 10.83 -7.87
CA PHE A 115 -8.98 9.44 -7.53
C PHE A 115 -8.22 8.77 -8.69
N ARG A 116 -8.74 8.87 -9.92
CA ARG A 116 -8.10 8.31 -11.12
C ARG A 116 -6.69 8.85 -11.36
N ASN A 117 -6.51 10.17 -11.24
CA ASN A 117 -5.21 10.82 -11.43
C ASN A 117 -4.20 10.35 -10.39
N SER A 118 -4.63 10.15 -9.14
CA SER A 118 -3.76 9.67 -8.07
C SER A 118 -3.32 8.22 -8.30
N MET A 119 -4.24 7.33 -8.73
CA MET A 119 -3.89 5.96 -9.08
C MET A 119 -2.98 5.90 -10.32
N ALA A 120 -3.28 6.69 -11.36
CA ALA A 120 -2.44 6.79 -12.56
C ALA A 120 -1.03 7.33 -12.26
N ALA A 121 -0.89 8.22 -11.27
CA ALA A 121 0.42 8.69 -10.82
C ALA A 121 1.24 7.57 -10.17
N VAL A 122 0.60 6.67 -9.42
CA VAL A 122 1.26 5.47 -8.86
C VAL A 122 1.67 4.53 -9.99
N ASP A 123 0.78 4.25 -10.95
CA ASP A 123 1.08 3.39 -12.10
C ASP A 123 2.27 3.93 -12.90
N THR A 124 2.27 5.25 -13.17
CA THR A 124 3.36 5.94 -13.87
C THR A 124 4.67 5.89 -13.07
N ALA A 125 4.61 6.09 -11.75
CA ALA A 125 5.80 6.07 -10.91
C ALA A 125 6.42 4.67 -10.83
N CYS A 126 5.57 3.64 -10.80
CA CYS A 126 5.94 2.22 -10.71
C CYS A 126 6.22 1.55 -12.06
N GLY A 127 5.81 2.16 -13.17
CA GLY A 127 5.98 1.60 -14.51
C GLY A 127 5.10 0.37 -14.77
N PHE A 128 3.88 0.37 -14.22
CA PHE A 128 2.87 -0.65 -14.52
C PHE A 128 2.28 -0.50 -15.93
#